data_AF-A0A4S0JMN1-F1
#
_entry.id   AF-A0A4S0JMN1-F1
#
_cell.length_a   1.000
_cell.length_b   1.000
_cell.length_c   1.000
_cell.angle_alpha   90.00
_cell.angle_beta   90.00
_cell.angle_gamma   90.00
#
_symmetry.space_group_name_H-M   'P 1'
#
loop_
_entity.id
_entity.type
_entity.pdbx_description
1 polymer ?
#
loop_
_entity_poly.entity_id
_entity_poly.type
_entity_poly.pdbx_seq_one_letter_code
_entity_poly.pdbx_strand_id
1 'polypeptide(L)'
;MITAPQLRAARSLLGIDQRRLAEWSGLSLPTIQRMEASGSIIRGNVDSLMKLIAALEGAGIELIGEGAASQGGGRGVRLKAGFDPAKASGTVGDDAEPGGSMP
;
A
#
# COMPACT_ATOMS: atom_id res chain seq x y z
N MET A 1 -1.42 -15.14 0.36
CA MET A 1 -2.69 -14.52 0.83
C MET A 1 -2.36 -13.40 1.83
N ILE A 2 -3.05 -12.26 1.81
CA ILE A 2 -2.81 -11.09 2.68
C ILE A 2 -3.96 -10.92 3.69
N THR A 3 -3.66 -10.38 4.88
CA THR A 3 -4.69 -10.06 5.90
C THR A 3 -4.91 -8.55 6.02
N ALA A 4 -6.08 -8.15 6.51
CA ALA A 4 -6.37 -6.73 6.76
C ALA A 4 -5.42 -6.06 7.77
N PRO A 5 -5.03 -6.72 8.90
CA PRO A 5 -3.98 -6.18 9.76
C PRO A 5 -2.66 -5.93 9.02
N GLN A 6 -2.22 -6.85 8.13
CA GLN A 6 -1.02 -6.62 7.32
C GLN A 6 -1.19 -5.45 6.35
N LEU A 7 -2.37 -5.31 5.75
CA LEU A 7 -2.64 -4.19 4.85
C LEU A 7 -2.55 -2.84 5.59
N ARG A 8 -3.21 -2.73 6.75
CA ARG A 8 -3.16 -1.51 7.58
C ARG A 8 -1.75 -1.23 8.08
N ALA A 9 -1.02 -2.26 8.51
CA ALA A 9 0.37 -2.13 8.95
C ALA A 9 1.29 -1.65 7.81
N ALA A 10 1.16 -2.22 6.61
CA ALA A 10 1.91 -1.79 5.44
C ALA A 10 1.66 -0.32 5.12
N ARG A 11 0.39 0.10 5.16
CA ARG A 11 0.00 1.47 4.93
C ARG A 11 0.57 2.43 5.98
N SER A 12 0.53 2.05 7.26
CA SER A 12 1.16 2.81 8.34
C SER A 12 2.67 2.93 8.18
N LEU A 13 3.36 1.87 7.75
CA LEU A 13 4.81 1.90 7.49
C LEU A 13 5.16 2.83 6.31
N LEU A 14 4.30 2.89 5.29
CA LEU A 14 4.47 3.78 4.13
C LEU A 14 4.06 5.23 4.42
N GLY A 15 3.35 5.50 5.52
CA GLY A 15 2.86 6.83 5.85
C GLY A 15 1.79 7.37 4.90
N ILE A 16 1.07 6.49 4.19
CA ILE A 16 0.05 6.88 3.20
C ILE A 16 -1.38 6.65 3.69
N ASP A 17 -2.35 7.27 3.03
CA ASP A 17 -3.78 7.04 3.29
C ASP A 17 -4.39 5.98 2.34
N GLN A 18 -5.67 5.65 2.55
CA GLN A 18 -6.36 4.65 1.73
C GLN A 18 -6.52 5.08 0.27
N ARG A 19 -6.62 6.40 0.00
CA ARG A 19 -6.78 6.94 -1.34
C ARG A 19 -5.50 6.75 -2.14
N ARG A 20 -4.35 7.07 -1.54
CA ARG A 20 -3.04 6.88 -2.17
C ARG A 20 -2.76 5.42 -2.46
N LEU A 21 -3.12 4.51 -1.55
CA LEU A 21 -3.02 3.08 -1.79
C LEU A 21 -3.94 2.61 -2.93
N ALA A 22 -5.15 3.16 -3.03
CA ALA A 22 -6.09 2.87 -4.12
C ALA A 22 -5.50 3.30 -5.47
N GLU A 23 -4.92 4.50 -5.55
CA GLU A 23 -4.21 5.00 -6.74
C GLU A 23 -3.06 4.08 -7.15
N TRP A 24 -2.16 3.72 -6.21
CA TRP A 24 -1.00 2.89 -6.50
C TRP A 24 -1.35 1.47 -6.94
N SER A 25 -2.43 0.91 -6.37
CA SER A 25 -2.92 -0.42 -6.73
C SER A 25 -3.87 -0.44 -7.93
N GLY A 26 -4.27 0.72 -8.46
CA GLY A 26 -5.28 0.80 -9.51
C GLY A 26 -6.64 0.23 -9.09
N LEU A 27 -6.92 0.21 -7.79
CA LEU A 27 -8.19 -0.25 -7.22
C LEU A 27 -9.03 0.95 -6.82
N SER A 28 -10.35 0.77 -6.69
CA SER A 28 -11.22 1.83 -6.19
C SER A 28 -11.08 2.00 -4.68
N LEU A 29 -11.22 3.23 -4.17
CA LEU A 29 -11.19 3.51 -2.73
C LEU A 29 -12.18 2.64 -1.91
N PRO A 30 -13.44 2.41 -2.35
CA PRO A 30 -14.35 1.50 -1.65
C PRO A 30 -13.83 0.05 -1.58
N THR A 31 -13.05 -0.38 -2.57
CA THR A 31 -12.43 -1.71 -2.55
C THR A 31 -11.37 -1.79 -1.46
N ILE A 32 -10.47 -0.82 -1.38
CA ILE A 32 -9.46 -0.74 -0.30
C ILE A 32 -10.13 -0.68 1.08
N GLN A 33 -11.17 0.15 1.24
CA GLN A 33 -11.94 0.24 2.49
C GLN A 33 -12.53 -1.11 2.91
N ARG A 34 -13.19 -1.83 1.98
CA ARG A 34 -13.72 -3.18 2.26
C ARG A 34 -12.62 -4.16 2.64
N MET A 35 -11.46 -4.10 1.97
CA MET A 35 -10.33 -4.96 2.27
C MET A 35 -9.78 -4.69 3.69
N GLU A 36 -9.58 -3.43 4.08
CA GLU A 36 -9.10 -3.04 5.42
C GLU A 36 -10.13 -3.26 6.55
N ALA A 37 -11.42 -3.21 6.23
CA ALA A 37 -12.50 -3.46 7.17
C ALA A 37 -12.68 -4.95 7.49
N SER A 38 -12.10 -5.85 6.67
CA SER A 38 -12.15 -7.27 6.98
C SER A 38 -11.39 -7.59 8.27
N GLY A 39 -11.93 -8.45 9.13
CA GLY A 39 -11.29 -8.80 10.41
C GLY A 39 -10.16 -9.84 10.27
N SER A 40 -9.95 -10.38 9.07
CA SER A 40 -9.10 -11.55 8.86
C SER A 40 -8.40 -11.52 7.49
N ILE A 41 -8.42 -12.63 6.75
CA ILE A 41 -7.85 -12.73 5.41
C ILE A 41 -8.73 -11.94 4.45
N ILE A 42 -8.12 -11.09 3.64
CA ILE A 42 -8.83 -10.34 2.62
C ILE A 42 -9.31 -11.33 1.55
N ARG A 43 -10.63 -11.46 1.42
CA ARG A 43 -11.29 -12.26 0.37
C ARG A 43 -11.61 -11.34 -0.80
N GLY A 44 -11.10 -11.68 -1.98
CA GLY A 44 -11.29 -10.91 -3.20
C GLY A 44 -10.86 -11.70 -4.42
N ASN A 45 -11.06 -11.14 -5.61
CA ASN A 45 -10.53 -11.73 -6.82
C ASN A 45 -8.98 -11.73 -6.78
N VAL A 46 -8.38 -12.70 -7.47
CA VAL A 46 -6.91 -12.88 -7.46
C VAL A 46 -6.22 -11.68 -8.10
N ASP A 47 -6.80 -11.10 -9.16
CA ASP A 47 -6.27 -9.93 -9.86
C ASP A 47 -6.10 -8.71 -8.95
N SER A 48 -7.12 -8.35 -8.15
CA SER A 48 -7.03 -7.21 -7.22
C SER A 48 -6.02 -7.48 -6.12
N LEU A 49 -5.94 -8.72 -5.63
CA LEU A 49 -4.93 -9.09 -4.64
C LEU A 49 -3.52 -8.98 -5.21
N MET A 50 -3.30 -9.39 -6.46
CA MET A 50 -2.00 -9.26 -7.13
C MET A 50 -1.63 -7.79 -7.35
N LYS A 51 -2.56 -6.96 -7.83
CA LYS A 51 -2.35 -5.51 -7.99
C LYS A 51 -1.99 -4.83 -6.66
N LEU A 52 -2.68 -5.21 -5.58
CA LEU A 52 -2.40 -4.68 -4.26
C LEU A 52 -1.00 -5.08 -3.76
N ILE A 53 -0.63 -6.36 -3.90
CA ILE A 53 0.68 -6.86 -3.50
C ILE A 53 1.79 -6.18 -4.31
N ALA A 54 1.62 -6.08 -5.63
CA ALA A 54 2.58 -5.42 -6.51
C ALA A 54 2.76 -3.93 -6.16
N ALA A 55 1.68 -3.22 -5.84
CA ALA A 55 1.75 -1.83 -5.40
C ALA A 55 2.53 -1.67 -4.09
N LEU A 56 2.26 -2.54 -3.11
CA LEU A 56 3.00 -2.55 -1.84
C LEU A 56 4.49 -2.88 -2.06
N GLU A 57 4.78 -3.87 -2.89
CA GLU A 57 6.14 -4.28 -3.22
C GLU A 57 6.93 -3.20 -3.97
N GLY A 58 6.28 -2.51 -4.90
CA GLY A 58 6.84 -1.36 -5.62
C GLY A 58 7.06 -0.15 -4.72
N ALA A 59 6.23 0.02 -3.69
CA ALA A 59 6.39 1.04 -2.66
C ALA A 59 7.48 0.71 -1.62
N GLY A 60 8.10 -0.48 -1.69
CA GLY A 60 9.16 -0.87 -0.77
C GLY A 60 8.68 -1.67 0.45
N ILE A 61 7.49 -2.24 0.42
CA ILE A 61 7.00 -3.18 1.44
C ILE A 61 7.30 -4.62 1.02
N GLU A 62 7.62 -5.45 2.01
CA GLU A 62 7.69 -6.90 1.88
C GLU A 62 6.69 -7.54 2.85
N LEU A 63 5.81 -8.40 2.32
CA LEU A 63 4.81 -9.11 3.11
C LEU A 63 5.38 -10.46 3.56
N ILE A 64 5.46 -10.65 4.87
CA ILE A 64 5.96 -11.90 5.47
C ILE A 64 4.76 -12.85 5.66
N GLY A 65 4.84 -14.02 5.04
CA GLY A 65 3.87 -15.11 5.23
C GLY A 65 4.13 -15.90 6.51
N GLU A 66 3.16 -16.69 6.95
CA GLU A 66 3.22 -17.48 8.20
C GLU A 66 4.43 -18.43 8.31
N GLY A 67 4.89 -18.96 7.18
CA GLY A 67 6.07 -19.83 7.07
C GLY A 67 7.28 -19.19 6.39
N ALA A 68 7.27 -17.87 6.16
CA ALA A 68 8.45 -17.17 5.64
C ALA A 68 9.50 -17.04 6.76
N ALA A 69 10.79 -17.03 6.38
CA ALA A 69 11.90 -16.94 7.33
C ALA A 69 11.82 -15.66 8.19
N SER A 70 11.23 -15.82 9.37
CA SER A 70 11.11 -14.83 10.43
C SER A 70 11.51 -15.52 11.72
N GLN A 71 12.42 -14.93 12.51
CA GLN A 71 12.90 -15.55 13.74
C GLN A 71 11.77 -15.90 14.73
N GLY A 72 10.64 -15.19 14.68
CA GLY A 72 9.44 -15.48 15.49
C GLY A 72 8.30 -16.20 14.77
N GLY A 73 8.45 -16.51 13.47
CA GLY A 73 7.38 -17.05 12.62
C GLY A 73 6.20 -16.08 12.42
N GLY A 74 5.16 -16.55 11.74
CA GLY A 74 3.89 -15.82 11.61
C GLY A 74 3.89 -14.73 10.53
N ARG A 75 2.71 -14.18 10.30
CA ARG A 75 2.48 -13.15 9.27
C ARG A 75 2.96 -11.78 9.75
N GLY A 76 3.66 -11.07 8.88
CA GLY A 76 4.20 -9.74 9.20
C GLY A 76 4.32 -8.84 7.98
N VAL A 77 4.85 -7.64 8.21
CA VAL A 77 5.15 -6.65 7.19
C VAL A 77 6.51 -6.05 7.52
N ARG A 78 7.34 -5.84 6.50
CA ARG A 78 8.68 -5.25 6.64
C ARG A 78 8.93 -4.23 5.54
N LEU A 79 9.77 -3.24 5.82
CA LEU A 79 10.34 -2.36 4.80
C LEU A 79 11.51 -3.06 4.08
N LYS A 80 11.54 -3.01 2.76
CA LYS A 80 12.67 -3.49 1.96
C LYS A 80 13.94 -2.70 2.30
N ALA A 81 15.10 -3.35 2.19
CA ALA A 81 16.38 -2.69 2.37
C ALA A 81 16.51 -1.53 1.36
N GLY A 82 16.85 -0.34 1.85
CA GLY A 82 16.94 0.87 1.03
C GLY A 82 15.61 1.60 0.79
N PHE A 83 14.56 1.30 1.56
CA PHE A 83 13.34 2.12 1.56
C PHE A 83 13.66 3.58 1.91
N ASP A 84 13.27 4.48 1.01
CA ASP A 84 13.35 5.92 1.21
C ASP A 84 11.94 6.46 1.56
N PRO A 85 11.68 6.84 2.82
CA PRO A 85 10.38 7.34 3.24
C PRO A 85 9.95 8.60 2.48
N ALA A 86 10.91 9.42 2.01
CA ALA A 86 10.60 10.66 1.29
C ALA A 86 9.98 10.41 -0.09
N LYS A 87 10.27 9.26 -0.72
CA LYS A 87 9.63 8.86 -1.99
C LYS A 87 8.23 8.31 -1.80
N ALA A 88 7.99 7.64 -0.67
CA ALA A 88 6.68 7.05 -0.36
C ALA A 88 5.67 8.11 0.08
N SER A 89 6.11 9.11 0.86
CA SER A 89 5.25 10.19 1.33
C SER A 89 4.98 11.27 0.28
N GLY A 90 5.55 11.13 -0.94
CA GLY A 90 5.58 12.11 -2.02
C GLY A 90 4.61 13.25 -1.80
N THR A 91 5.12 14.34 -1.20
CA THR A 91 4.42 15.62 -1.13
C THR A 91 3.96 15.90 -2.55
N VAL A 92 2.65 15.91 -2.76
CA VAL A 92 2.07 16.53 -3.94
C VAL A 92 2.53 17.98 -3.86
N GLY A 93 3.64 18.28 -4.54
CA GLY A 93 3.97 19.62 -4.93
C GLY A 93 2.76 20.11 -5.69
N ASP A 94 2.13 21.12 -5.14
CA ASP A 94 1.16 21.96 -5.79
C ASP A 94 1.78 22.43 -7.11
N ASP A 95 1.55 21.68 -8.20
CA ASP A 95 1.69 22.18 -9.57
C ASP A 95 0.57 23.22 -9.75
N ALA A 96 0.73 24.35 -9.07
CA ALA A 96 0.03 25.57 -9.35
C ALA A 96 0.36 25.93 -10.80
N GLU A 97 -0.62 25.75 -11.69
CA GLU A 97 -0.59 26.35 -13.02
C GLU A 97 -0.21 27.84 -12.86
N PRO A 98 0.89 28.32 -13.46
CA PRO A 98 1.04 29.74 -13.63
C PRO A 98 0.02 30.13 -14.71
N GLY A 99 -1.07 30.74 -14.26
CA GLY A 99 -2.04 31.40 -15.11
C GLY A 99 -1.32 32.35 -16.07
N GLY A 100 -1.10 31.89 -17.29
CA GLY A 100 -0.66 32.68 -18.43
C GLY A 100 -1.88 33.19 -19.18
N SER A 101 -2.54 34.19 -18.62
CA SER A 101 -3.36 35.09 -19.43
C SER A 101 -2.42 35.86 -20.36
N MET A 102 -2.63 35.79 -21.66
CA MET A 102 -2.17 36.80 -22.60
C MET A 102 -3.34 37.15 -23.54
N PRO A 103 -3.65 38.45 -23.70
CA PRO A 103 -4.60 38.94 -24.69
C PRO A 103 -4.11 38.79 -26.13
#